data_AF-A0A1G6Y795-F1
#
_entry.id   AF-A0A1G6Y795-F1
#
_cell.length_a   1.000
_cell.length_b   1.000
_cell.length_c   1.000
_cell.angle_alpha   90.00
_cell.angle_beta   90.00
_cell.angle_gamma   90.00
#
_symmetry.space_group_name_H-M   'P 1'
#
loop_
_entity.id
_entity.type
_entity.pdbx_description
1 polymer ?
#
loop_
_entity_poly.entity_id
_entity_poly.type
_entity_poly.pdbx_seq_one_letter_code
_entity_poly.pdbx_strand_id
1 'polypeptide(L)' 'MDADTRHELSTVAIAVHRALTHHQRRDEHDADLANAPRVTYSPITRALDDALDTLRRLLDDAASA' A
#
# COMPACT_ATOMS: atom_id res chain seq x y z
N MET A 1 -11.19 19.57 -3.53
CA MET A 1 -9.97 19.43 -2.72
C MET A 1 -8.93 20.43 -3.23
N ASP A 2 -8.16 21.10 -2.36
CA ASP A 2 -7.12 22.02 -2.82
C ASP A 2 -5.89 21.28 -3.37
N ALA A 3 -5.04 22.01 -4.11
CA ALA A 3 -3.87 21.43 -4.78
C ALA A 3 -2.83 20.89 -3.79
N ASP A 4 -2.70 21.53 -2.63
CA ASP A 4 -1.73 21.16 -1.59
C ASP A 4 -2.12 19.85 -0.93
N THR A 5 -3.39 19.68 -0.57
CA THR A 5 -3.94 18.43 -0.01
C THR A 5 -3.77 17.27 -0.99
N ARG A 6 -4.03 17.50 -2.29
CA ARG A 6 -3.84 16.49 -3.33
C ARG A 6 -2.36 16.08 -3.45
N HIS A 7 -1.45 17.05 -3.37
CA HIS A 7 -0.01 16.79 -3.41
C HIS A 7 0.44 15.96 -2.21
N GLU A 8 0.04 16.33 -0.99
CA GLU A 8 0.37 15.59 0.23
C GLU A 8 -0.19 14.16 0.21
N LEU A 9 -1.46 13.98 -0.19
CA LEU A 9 -2.06 12.65 -0.34
C LEU A 9 -1.30 11.78 -1.36
N SER A 10 -0.84 12.38 -2.45
CA SER A 10 -0.03 11.66 -3.46
C SER A 10 1.33 11.24 -2.88
N THR A 11 1.98 12.11 -2.11
CA THR A 11 3.23 11.79 -1.41
C THR A 11 3.05 10.64 -0.41
N VAL A 12 1.97 10.68 0.37
CA VAL A 12 1.62 9.59 1.30
C VAL A 12 1.33 8.29 0.55
N ALA A 13 0.57 8.33 -0.55
CA ALA A 13 0.29 7.16 -1.37
C ALA A 13 1.57 6.50 -1.92
N ILE A 14 2.55 7.30 -2.35
CA ILE A 14 3.86 6.80 -2.80
C ILE A 14 4.60 6.13 -1.64
N ALA A 15 4.61 6.74 -0.45
CA ALA A 15 5.27 6.19 0.73
C ALA A 15 4.63 4.86 1.16
N VAL A 16 3.29 4.79 1.22
CA VAL A 16 2.54 3.58 1.55
C VAL A 16 2.78 2.49 0.50
N HIS A 17 2.80 2.84 -0.79
CA HIS A 17 3.11 1.87 -1.85
C HIS A 17 4.51 1.27 -1.72
N ARG A 18 5.51 2.09 -1.36
CA ARG A 18 6.88 1.60 -1.09
C ARG A 18 6.93 0.67 0.12
N ALA A 19 6.23 1.03 1.21
CA ALA A 19 6.13 0.19 2.40
C ALA A 19 5.43 -1.14 2.08
N LEU A 20 4.32 -1.10 1.34
CA LEU A 20 3.60 -2.30 0.90
C LEU A 20 4.51 -3.24 0.10
N THR A 21 5.23 -2.69 -0.88
CA THR A 21 6.17 -3.45 -1.71
C THR A 21 7.28 -4.09 -0.87
N HIS A 22 7.81 -3.37 0.12
CA HIS A 22 8.83 -3.89 1.01
C HIS A 22 8.29 -5.07 1.83
N HIS A 23 7.11 -4.93 2.42
CA HIS A 23 6.50 -5.96 3.26
C HIS A 23 6.04 -7.18 2.45
N GLN A 24 5.51 -7.00 1.24
CA GLN A 24 5.20 -8.11 0.32
C GLN A 24 6.44 -8.96 0.02
N ARG A 25 7.56 -8.31 -0.35
CA ARG A 25 8.82 -9.03 -0.62
C ARG A 25 9.34 -9.76 0.60
N ARG A 26 9.20 -9.17 1.79
CA ARG A 26 9.57 -9.83 3.04
C ARG A 26 8.71 -11.07 3.29
N ASP A 27 7.39 -10.95 3.18
CA ASP A 27 6.47 -12.08 3.38
C ASP A 27 6.72 -13.20 2.36
N GLU A 28 7.04 -12.84 1.10
CA GLU A 28 7.43 -13.76 0.04
C GLU A 28 8.76 -14.47 0.35
N HIS A 29 9.76 -13.72 0.82
CA HIS A 29 11.04 -14.28 1.23
C HIS A 29 10.90 -15.22 2.44
N ASP A 30 10.13 -14.84 3.45
CA ASP A 30 9.87 -15.66 4.63
C ASP A 30 9.14 -16.96 4.24
N ALA A 31 8.20 -16.89 3.28
CA ALA A 31 7.52 -18.06 2.74
C ALA A 31 8.48 -19.00 1.96
N ASP A 32 9.38 -18.45 1.17
CA ASP A 32 10.42 -19.19 0.44
C ASP A 32 11.37 -19.92 1.40
N LEU A 33 11.89 -19.21 2.42
CA LEU A 33 12.74 -19.81 3.47
C LEU A 33 12.05 -20.96 4.21
N ALA A 34 10.74 -20.86 4.42
CA ALA A 34 9.95 -21.90 5.07
C ALA A 34 9.50 -23.04 4.12
N ASN A 35 9.84 -22.97 2.82
CA ASN A 35 9.27 -23.84 1.78
C ASN A 35 7.73 -23.93 1.86
N ALA A 36 7.08 -22.81 2.16
CA ALA A 36 5.64 -22.76 2.32
C ALA A 36 4.95 -22.97 0.95
N PRO A 37 3.84 -23.73 0.88
CA PRO A 37 3.12 -23.96 -0.38
C PRO A 37 2.44 -22.69 -0.94
N ARG A 38 2.33 -21.63 -0.13
CA ARG A 38 1.75 -20.33 -0.49
C ARG A 38 2.24 -19.24 0.44
N VAL A 39 2.31 -18.02 -0.08
CA VAL A 39 2.62 -16.82 0.70
C VAL A 39 1.41 -16.44 1.54
N THR A 40 1.62 -16.21 2.83
CA THR A 40 0.60 -15.65 3.72
C THR A 40 1.01 -14.23 4.08
N TYR A 41 0.38 -13.24 3.44
CA TYR A 41 0.68 -11.85 3.74
C TYR A 41 0.31 -11.49 5.18
N SER A 42 1.27 -10.85 5.85
CA SER A 42 1.19 -10.46 7.26
C SER A 42 0.12 -9.38 7.49
N PRO A 43 -0.33 -9.19 8.75
CA PRO A 43 -1.34 -8.17 9.07
C PRO A 43 -0.93 -6.76 8.61
N ILE A 44 0.35 -6.43 8.68
CA ILE A 44 0.87 -5.14 8.23
C ILE A 44 0.77 -4.99 6.71
N THR A 45 1.08 -6.03 5.93
CA THR A 45 0.95 -6.01 4.47
C THR A 45 -0.51 -5.77 4.05
N ARG A 46 -1.46 -6.44 4.71
CA ARG A 46 -2.89 -6.23 4.44
C ARG A 46 -3.34 -4.81 4.78
N ALA A 47 -2.94 -4.29 5.95
CA ALA A 47 -3.28 -2.94 6.37
C ALA A 47 -2.71 -1.87 5.41
N LEU A 48 -1.51 -2.09 4.85
CA LEU A 48 -0.91 -1.20 3.87
C LEU A 48 -1.63 -1.25 2.52
N ASP A 49 -2.14 -2.42 2.12
CA ASP A 49 -2.95 -2.57 0.90
C ASP A 49 -4.28 -1.84 1.03
N ASP A 50 -4.99 -2.04 2.16
CA ASP A 50 -6.24 -1.33 2.47
C ASP A 50 -6.04 0.20 2.55
N ALA A 51 -4.93 0.64 3.16
CA ALA A 51 -4.58 2.06 3.22
C ALA A 51 -4.30 2.64 1.83
N LEU A 52 -3.60 1.90 0.97
CA LEU A 52 -3.31 2.34 -0.40
C LEU A 52 -4.57 2.42 -1.26
N ASP A 53 -5.49 1.46 -1.13
CA ASP A 53 -6.81 1.49 -1.78
C ASP A 53 -7.62 2.71 -1.33
N THR A 54 -7.62 3.00 -0.02
CA THR A 54 -8.28 4.19 0.53
C THR A 54 -7.70 5.48 -0.02
N LEU A 55 -6.36 5.61 -0.07
CA LEU A 55 -5.69 6.79 -0.61
C LEU A 55 -5.99 7.01 -2.10
N ARG A 56 -6.05 5.92 -2.88
CA ARG A 56 -6.42 5.98 -4.30
C ARG A 56 -7.83 6.51 -4.49
N ARG A 57 -8.81 5.99 -3.73
CA ARG A 57 -10.19 6.49 -3.79
C ARG A 57 -10.29 7.97 -3.43
N LEU A 58 -9.58 8.42 -2.40
CA LEU A 58 -9.55 9.83 -2.04
C LEU A 58 -8.96 10.73 -3.14
N LEU A 59 -7.94 10.24 -3.87
CA LEU A 59 -7.35 10.95 -4.99
C LEU A 59 -8.27 10.96 -6.22
N ASP A 60 -8.98 9.87 -6.49
CA ASP A 60 -9.95 9.76 -7.59
C ASP A 60 -11.17 10.67 -7.35
N ASP A 61 -11.70 10.69 -6.13
CA ASP A 61 -12.77 11.60 -5.70
C ASP A 61 -12.32 13.06 -5.82
N ALA A 62 -11.05 13.35 -5.55
CA ALA A 62 -10.48 14.69 -5.69
C ALA A 62 -10.19 15.12 -7.14
N ALA A 63 -10.19 14.19 -8.09
CA ALA A 63 -10.03 14.46 -9.52
C ALA A 63 -11.39 14.66 -10.23
N SER A 64 -12.47 14.15 -9.66
CA SER A 64 -13.84 14.22 -10.19
C SER A 64 -14.65 15.42 -9.65
N ALA A 65 -14.17 16.08 -8.60
CA ALA A 65 -14.73 17.30 -8.01
C ALA A 65 -14.07 18.58 -8.54
#